data_AF-A0A7D6DL25-F1
#
_entry.id   AF-A0A7D6DL25-F1
#
_cell.length_a   1.000
_cell.length_b   1.000
_cell.length_c   1.000
_cell.angle_alpha   90.00
_cell.angle_beta   90.00
_cell.angle_gamma   90.00
#
_symmetry.space_group_name_H-M   'P 1'
#
loop_
_entity.id
_entity.type
_entity.pdbx_description
1 polymer ?
#
loop_
_entity_poly.entity_id
_entity_poly.type
_entity_poly.pdbx_seq_one_letter_code
_entity_poly.pdbx_strand_id
1 'polypeptide(L)'
;MSDKHTLDIEEILGLLPHRYPFLLVDRVLDFEEDKFLRAVKNVSFNEPFFQGHFPGKPIFPGVLILEAMAQAAGILAFKSVGQLEPGELYYFAGIDEARFKQPVQPGDQMIFEVTFVKTKRGLTRFKGIAKVDEKVVCEATMMCARKPRSVKMRADMINKTAIIHPSSIIEEGAIIGANVHIGPFCYIGSQVEIGADTTLKSHVVVNGNTKIGWNNQIFQFVTIGEINQDLKYQGEPTRVEIGDRNRIRESCTIHRGTLQGGGLTKIGHDNLLMVNTHIAHDCVLGNYCIIANNGTLGGHVKLDDYAIIGGMSAVHQFCQIGAHVMVGGCSGVAQDVPPYVIAQGNHATPYGVNIEGLKRRGFDKESLHAIRNAYKILYRCGKTLDEARQELVVLGEKNKQVKILSDFLENSAQSNRGIIR
;
A
#
# COMPACT_ATOMS: atom_id res chain seq x y z
N MET A 1 8.41 -48.80 22.77
CA MET A 1 7.51 -47.94 21.97
C MET A 1 8.38 -46.79 21.52
N SER A 2 8.70 -46.67 20.23
CA SER A 2 9.58 -45.59 19.77
C SER A 2 8.83 -44.27 19.89
N ASP A 3 9.40 -43.29 20.59
CA ASP A 3 8.90 -41.92 20.62
C ASP A 3 8.93 -41.36 19.19
N LYS A 4 7.80 -41.49 18.48
CA LYS A 4 7.61 -40.84 17.19
C LYS A 4 7.35 -39.37 17.48
N HIS A 5 8.37 -38.54 17.35
CA HIS A 5 8.22 -37.11 17.46
C HIS A 5 7.45 -36.58 16.23
N THR A 6 6.14 -36.44 16.36
CA THR A 6 5.26 -35.79 15.37
C THR A 6 5.19 -34.29 15.64
N LEU A 7 4.93 -33.47 14.62
CA LEU A 7 4.59 -32.05 14.80
C LEU A 7 3.26 -31.74 14.11
N ASP A 8 2.38 -31.02 14.80
CA ASP A 8 1.15 -30.48 14.22
C ASP A 8 1.33 -29.10 13.57
N ILE A 9 0.25 -28.53 13.05
CA ILE A 9 0.30 -27.26 12.33
C ILE A 9 0.63 -26.07 13.23
N GLU A 10 0.24 -26.09 14.50
CA GLU A 10 0.53 -24.99 15.44
C GLU A 10 2.02 -24.94 15.74
N GLU A 11 2.63 -26.12 15.95
CA GLU A 11 4.08 -26.25 16.13
C GLU A 11 4.85 -25.83 14.87
N ILE A 12 4.39 -26.24 13.68
CA ILE A 12 5.00 -25.85 12.40
C ILE A 12 4.95 -24.32 12.21
N LEU A 13 3.83 -23.68 12.53
CA LEU A 13 3.67 -22.22 12.43
C LEU A 13 4.62 -21.43 13.36
N GLY A 14 5.04 -22.05 14.47
CA GLY A 14 6.05 -21.51 15.37
C GLY A 14 7.48 -21.66 14.84
N LEU A 15 7.74 -22.64 13.99
CA LEU A 15 9.07 -22.91 13.43
C LEU A 15 9.31 -22.22 12.08
N LEU A 16 8.29 -22.17 11.22
CA LEU A 16 8.40 -21.59 9.88
C LEU A 16 7.72 -20.22 9.81
N PRO A 17 8.32 -19.23 9.11
CA PRO A 17 7.68 -17.94 8.86
C PRO A 17 6.60 -18.01 7.77
N HIS A 18 6.54 -19.11 7.00
CA HIS A 18 5.59 -19.31 5.91
C HIS A 18 4.13 -19.29 6.39
N ARG A 19 3.25 -18.65 5.62
CA ARG A 19 1.80 -18.56 5.88
C ARG A 19 1.03 -18.81 4.59
N TYR A 20 -0.29 -19.01 4.68
CA TYR A 20 -1.15 -19.13 3.49
C TYR A 20 -0.87 -17.97 2.50
N PRO A 21 -0.74 -18.25 1.19
CA PRO A 21 -0.92 -19.55 0.51
C PRO A 21 0.36 -20.39 0.37
N PHE A 22 1.44 -20.08 1.08
CA PHE A 22 2.79 -20.59 0.83
C PHE A 22 3.38 -21.48 1.93
N LEU A 23 2.62 -21.80 2.99
CA LEU A 23 2.96 -22.89 3.90
C LEU A 23 2.47 -24.20 3.29
N LEU A 24 3.41 -25.09 2.96
CA LEU A 24 3.15 -26.31 2.18
C LEU A 24 3.31 -27.60 2.99
N VAL A 25 3.87 -27.55 4.20
CA VAL A 25 3.93 -28.74 5.06
C VAL A 25 2.72 -28.72 5.98
N ASP A 26 1.84 -29.73 5.86
CA ASP A 26 0.63 -29.83 6.66
C ASP A 26 0.92 -30.42 8.05
N ARG A 27 1.83 -31.40 8.12
CA ARG A 27 2.18 -32.14 9.34
C ARG A 27 3.53 -32.83 9.22
N VAL A 28 4.24 -32.99 10.34
CA VAL A 28 5.40 -33.89 10.47
C VAL A 28 4.95 -35.23 11.05
N LEU A 29 5.24 -36.30 10.33
CA LEU A 29 4.85 -37.68 10.65
C LEU A 29 5.82 -38.35 11.62
N ASP A 30 7.11 -38.07 11.48
CA ASP A 30 8.18 -38.38 12.43
C ASP A 30 9.48 -37.68 12.02
N PHE A 31 10.39 -37.55 12.97
CA PHE A 31 11.74 -37.09 12.70
C PHE A 31 12.72 -37.64 13.75
N GLU A 32 14.00 -37.57 13.42
CA GLU A 32 15.11 -37.74 14.35
C GLU A 32 16.10 -36.59 14.12
N GLU A 33 16.43 -35.88 15.19
CA GLU A 33 17.34 -34.73 15.18
C GLU A 33 18.67 -35.09 14.51
N ASP A 34 19.19 -34.17 13.70
CA ASP A 34 20.41 -34.31 12.89
C ASP A 34 20.43 -35.51 11.93
N LYS A 35 19.30 -36.18 11.70
CA LYS A 35 19.21 -37.35 10.82
C LYS A 35 18.16 -37.22 9.74
N PHE A 36 16.87 -37.22 10.08
CA PHE A 36 15.82 -37.24 9.08
C PHE A 36 14.51 -36.64 9.56
N LEU A 37 13.62 -36.29 8.62
CA LEU A 37 12.25 -35.87 8.88
C LEU A 37 11.34 -36.37 7.77
N ARG A 38 10.15 -36.87 8.14
CA ARG A 38 9.06 -37.16 7.20
C ARG A 38 7.88 -36.25 7.43
N ALA A 39 7.39 -35.65 6.36
CA ALA A 39 6.30 -34.69 6.39
C ALA A 39 5.27 -34.99 5.30
N VAL A 40 4.06 -34.46 5.45
CA VAL A 40 2.96 -34.65 4.50
C VAL A 40 2.44 -33.31 3.97
N LYS A 41 2.08 -33.31 2.68
CA LYS A 41 1.21 -32.33 2.01
C LYS A 41 0.06 -33.08 1.35
N ASN A 42 -1.17 -32.70 1.66
CA ASN A 42 -2.36 -33.12 0.94
C ASN A 42 -2.64 -32.11 -0.16
N VAL A 43 -2.77 -32.56 -1.41
CA VAL A 43 -2.96 -31.67 -2.55
C VAL A 43 -4.44 -31.41 -2.77
N SER A 44 -4.91 -30.22 -2.41
CA SER A 44 -6.31 -29.84 -2.57
C SER A 44 -6.54 -29.21 -3.94
N PHE A 45 -7.66 -29.55 -4.59
CA PHE A 45 -8.04 -28.93 -5.86
C PHE A 45 -8.20 -27.40 -5.76
N ASN A 46 -8.51 -26.89 -4.56
CA ASN A 46 -8.75 -25.46 -4.33
C ASN A 46 -7.46 -24.62 -4.16
N GLU A 47 -6.27 -25.20 -4.35
CA GLU A 47 -5.03 -24.45 -4.23
C GLU A 47 -4.87 -23.41 -5.36
N PRO A 48 -4.43 -22.18 -5.04
CA PRO A 48 -4.60 -21.02 -5.93
C PRO A 48 -3.86 -21.13 -7.26
N PHE A 49 -2.73 -21.86 -7.29
CA PHE A 49 -1.94 -22.02 -8.51
C PHE A 49 -2.60 -22.92 -9.55
N PHE A 50 -3.58 -23.76 -9.21
CA PHE A 50 -4.30 -24.57 -10.20
C PHE A 50 -5.15 -23.75 -11.16
N GLN A 51 -5.46 -22.48 -10.83
CA GLN A 51 -6.18 -21.58 -11.73
C GLN A 51 -5.39 -21.23 -13.01
N GLY A 52 -4.05 -21.25 -12.94
CA GLY A 52 -3.18 -20.84 -14.05
C GLY A 52 -2.08 -21.84 -14.42
N HIS A 53 -1.72 -22.78 -13.53
CA HIS A 53 -0.67 -23.75 -13.77
C HIS A 53 -1.21 -24.96 -14.55
N PHE A 54 -1.14 -24.84 -15.89
CA PHE A 54 -1.71 -25.73 -16.92
C PHE A 54 -3.25 -25.73 -16.97
N PRO A 55 -3.86 -24.76 -17.69
CA PRO A 55 -5.32 -24.70 -17.85
C PRO A 55 -5.91 -26.01 -18.38
N GLY A 56 -6.94 -26.52 -17.70
CA GLY A 56 -7.62 -27.77 -18.06
C GLY A 56 -6.89 -29.06 -17.66
N LYS A 57 -5.67 -28.97 -17.11
CA LYS A 57 -4.91 -30.13 -16.62
C LYS A 57 -4.19 -29.77 -15.32
N PRO A 58 -4.87 -29.83 -14.16
CA PRO A 58 -4.30 -29.40 -12.89
C PRO A 58 -3.11 -30.30 -12.52
N ILE A 59 -1.92 -29.70 -12.48
CA ILE A 59 -0.66 -30.36 -12.10
C ILE A 59 -0.01 -29.50 -11.02
N PHE A 60 0.39 -30.10 -9.91
CA PHE A 60 1.06 -29.39 -8.84
C PHE A 60 2.45 -28.92 -9.34
N PRO A 61 2.81 -27.64 -9.21
CA PRO A 61 4.07 -27.14 -9.71
C PRO A 61 5.28 -27.85 -9.09
N GLY A 62 6.19 -28.37 -9.92
CA GLY A 62 7.39 -29.05 -9.44
C GLY A 62 8.25 -28.19 -8.51
N VAL A 63 8.35 -26.89 -8.79
CA VAL A 63 9.05 -25.93 -7.92
C VAL A 63 8.43 -25.83 -6.52
N LEU A 64 7.12 -26.04 -6.38
CA LEU A 64 6.46 -26.06 -5.07
C LEU A 64 6.68 -27.39 -4.33
N ILE A 65 6.95 -28.49 -5.05
CA ILE A 65 7.40 -29.75 -4.44
C ILE A 65 8.78 -29.55 -3.81
N LEU A 66 9.69 -28.86 -4.53
CA LEU A 66 11.02 -28.51 -4.01
C LEU A 66 10.91 -27.58 -2.79
N GLU A 67 10.06 -26.56 -2.86
CA GLU A 67 9.80 -25.65 -1.74
C GLU A 67 9.24 -26.40 -0.51
N ALA A 68 8.29 -27.31 -0.69
CA ALA A 68 7.74 -28.09 0.42
C ALA A 68 8.81 -28.99 1.07
N MET A 69 9.69 -29.61 0.27
CA MET A 69 10.85 -30.34 0.80
C MET A 69 11.84 -29.41 1.53
N ALA A 70 12.02 -28.17 1.04
CA ALA A 70 12.86 -27.18 1.70
C ALA A 70 12.28 -26.73 3.05
N GLN A 71 10.96 -26.57 3.15
CA GLN A 71 10.26 -26.31 4.40
C GLN A 71 10.43 -27.47 5.38
N ALA A 72 10.26 -28.71 4.93
CA ALA A 72 10.53 -29.91 5.73
C ALA A 72 11.99 -29.98 6.21
N ALA A 73 12.96 -29.61 5.37
CA ALA A 73 14.37 -29.49 5.76
C ALA A 73 14.61 -28.39 6.80
N GLY A 74 13.94 -27.24 6.65
CA GLY A 74 13.98 -26.14 7.61
C GLY A 74 13.44 -26.54 8.98
N ILE A 75 12.33 -27.28 9.02
CA ILE A 75 11.78 -27.83 10.26
C ILE A 75 12.79 -28.78 10.93
N LEU A 76 13.38 -29.72 10.17
CA LEU A 76 14.41 -30.62 10.70
C LEU A 76 15.60 -29.83 11.25
N ALA A 77 16.05 -28.80 10.53
CA ALA A 77 17.13 -27.94 10.99
C ALA A 77 16.78 -27.26 12.32
N PHE A 78 15.63 -26.58 12.43
CA PHE A 78 15.24 -25.91 13.67
C PHE A 78 15.05 -26.85 14.85
N LYS A 79 14.58 -28.07 14.61
CA LYS A 79 14.50 -29.10 15.64
C LYS A 79 15.87 -29.59 16.10
N SER A 80 16.86 -29.65 15.20
CA SER A 80 18.18 -30.21 15.52
C SER A 80 19.16 -29.19 16.12
N VAL A 81 19.15 -27.94 15.64
CA VAL A 81 20.06 -26.88 16.10
C VAL A 81 19.41 -25.78 16.94
N GLY A 82 18.11 -25.90 17.21
CA GLY A 82 17.33 -24.92 17.98
C GLY A 82 16.78 -23.75 17.14
N GLN A 83 16.03 -22.87 17.80
CA GLN A 83 15.47 -21.67 17.17
C GLN A 83 16.58 -20.68 16.78
N LEU A 84 16.30 -19.86 15.77
CA LEU A 84 17.20 -18.79 15.34
C LEU A 84 17.25 -17.69 16.39
N GLU A 85 18.45 -17.15 16.64
CA GLU A 85 18.60 -15.91 17.39
C GLU A 85 18.01 -14.74 16.59
N PRO A 86 17.51 -13.68 17.25
CA PRO A 86 17.04 -12.48 16.57
C PRO A 86 18.08 -11.93 15.58
N GLY A 87 17.74 -11.91 14.29
CA GLY A 87 18.64 -11.44 13.23
C GLY A 87 19.44 -12.54 12.51
N GLU A 88 19.28 -13.81 12.86
CA GLU A 88 19.73 -14.92 12.02
C GLU A 88 18.66 -15.33 11.03
N LEU A 89 19.06 -15.67 9.80
CA LEU A 89 18.18 -16.26 8.80
C LEU A 89 18.69 -17.65 8.43
N TYR A 90 17.75 -18.58 8.32
CA TYR A 90 17.94 -19.86 7.66
C TYR A 90 17.33 -19.76 6.26
N TYR A 91 18.16 -19.54 5.26
CA TYR A 91 17.68 -19.37 3.89
C TYR A 91 18.13 -20.51 3.01
N PHE A 92 17.29 -20.80 2.03
CA PHE A 92 17.55 -21.75 0.97
C PHE A 92 18.62 -21.21 0.03
N ALA A 93 19.80 -21.83 0.06
CA ALA A 93 21.00 -21.34 -0.61
C ALA A 93 21.24 -21.99 -1.98
N GLY A 94 20.64 -23.15 -2.25
CA GLY A 94 20.70 -23.76 -3.58
C GLY A 94 20.11 -25.16 -3.65
N ILE A 95 19.93 -25.61 -4.90
CA ILE A 95 19.46 -26.95 -5.25
C ILE A 95 20.44 -27.57 -6.24
N ASP A 96 20.82 -28.80 -5.96
CA ASP A 96 21.53 -29.66 -6.89
C ASP A 96 20.67 -30.89 -7.23
N GLU A 97 20.88 -31.46 -8.42
CA GLU A 97 20.36 -32.79 -8.80
C GLU A 97 18.83 -32.95 -8.71
N ALA A 98 18.07 -31.86 -8.88
CA ALA A 98 16.60 -31.93 -8.90
C ALA A 98 16.11 -32.79 -10.08
N ARG A 99 15.31 -33.82 -9.81
CA ARG A 99 14.65 -34.65 -10.82
C ARG A 99 13.15 -34.74 -10.52
N PHE A 100 12.34 -34.41 -11.51
CA PHE A 100 10.89 -34.59 -11.48
C PHE A 100 10.53 -35.82 -12.31
N LYS A 101 9.96 -36.83 -11.66
CA LYS A 101 9.74 -38.15 -12.26
C LYS A 101 8.30 -38.36 -12.72
N GLN A 102 7.33 -37.81 -11.97
CA GLN A 102 5.91 -37.99 -12.24
C GLN A 102 5.13 -36.73 -11.86
N PRO A 103 4.02 -36.43 -12.55
CA PRO A 103 3.13 -35.33 -12.16
C PRO A 103 2.41 -35.67 -10.86
N VAL A 104 2.14 -34.64 -10.07
CA VAL A 104 1.29 -34.69 -8.87
C VAL A 104 0.01 -33.93 -9.16
N GLN A 105 -1.13 -34.44 -8.71
CA GLN A 105 -2.46 -33.93 -9.03
C GLN A 105 -3.28 -33.65 -7.77
N PRO A 106 -4.36 -32.85 -7.89
CA PRO A 106 -5.37 -32.75 -6.84
C PRO A 106 -5.87 -34.12 -6.39
N GLY A 107 -5.94 -34.32 -5.08
CA GLY A 107 -6.29 -35.59 -4.44
C GLY A 107 -5.09 -36.41 -3.98
N ASP A 108 -3.89 -36.15 -4.51
CA ASP A 108 -2.67 -36.85 -4.08
C ASP A 108 -2.27 -36.45 -2.67
N GLN A 109 -1.67 -37.42 -1.95
CA GLN A 109 -0.94 -37.17 -0.72
C GLN A 109 0.55 -37.31 -0.99
N MET A 110 1.28 -36.20 -0.86
CA MET A 110 2.74 -36.19 -0.98
C MET A 110 3.38 -36.42 0.38
N ILE A 111 4.27 -37.40 0.44
CA ILE A 111 5.17 -37.65 1.57
C ILE A 111 6.56 -37.16 1.22
N PHE A 112 7.09 -36.25 2.03
CA PHE A 112 8.46 -35.76 1.92
C PHE A 112 9.34 -36.52 2.89
N GLU A 113 10.43 -37.11 2.41
CA GLU A 113 11.49 -37.71 3.19
C GLU A 113 12.74 -36.85 3.03
N VAL A 114 13.12 -36.14 4.11
CA VAL A 114 14.31 -35.30 4.13
C VAL A 114 15.35 -35.92 5.03
N THR A 115 16.58 -36.04 4.55
CA THR A 115 17.72 -36.59 5.30
C THR A 115 18.83 -35.56 5.38
N PHE A 116 19.33 -35.32 6.58
CA PHE A 116 20.54 -34.54 6.81
C PHE A 116 21.75 -35.27 6.21
N VAL A 117 22.59 -34.55 5.47
CA VAL A 117 23.80 -35.12 4.85
C VAL A 117 25.05 -34.66 5.59
N LYS A 118 25.26 -33.35 5.67
CA LYS A 118 26.42 -32.74 6.36
C LYS A 118 26.28 -31.23 6.44
N THR A 119 27.00 -30.63 7.38
CA THR A 119 27.22 -29.18 7.46
C THR A 119 28.68 -28.86 7.16
N LYS A 120 28.93 -27.89 6.27
CA LYS A 120 30.28 -27.38 5.97
C LYS A 120 30.25 -25.87 5.75
N ARG A 121 31.06 -25.11 6.49
CA ARG A 121 31.19 -23.64 6.38
C ARG A 121 29.84 -22.89 6.47
N GLY A 122 28.97 -23.29 7.40
CA GLY A 122 27.65 -22.66 7.60
C GLY A 122 26.58 -23.05 6.58
N LEU A 123 26.89 -23.97 5.67
CA LEU A 123 25.96 -24.54 4.70
C LEU A 123 25.62 -25.98 5.11
N THR A 124 24.36 -26.22 5.40
CA THR A 124 23.81 -27.55 5.68
C THR A 124 23.20 -28.13 4.41
N ARG A 125 23.55 -29.37 4.09
CA ARG A 125 23.04 -30.09 2.92
C ARG A 125 22.05 -31.16 3.36
N PHE A 126 20.93 -31.23 2.67
CA PHE A 126 19.88 -32.22 2.86
C PHE A 126 19.60 -32.93 1.54
N LYS A 127 19.23 -34.22 1.62
CA LYS A 127 18.64 -34.96 0.51
C LYS A 127 17.13 -35.02 0.72
N GLY A 128 16.35 -34.60 -0.26
CA GLY A 128 14.88 -34.65 -0.22
C GLY A 128 14.35 -35.62 -1.27
N ILE A 129 13.35 -36.41 -0.88
CA ILE A 129 12.57 -37.28 -1.77
C ILE A 129 11.09 -37.01 -1.49
N ALA A 130 10.32 -36.71 -2.53
CA ALA A 130 8.87 -36.64 -2.47
C ALA A 130 8.27 -37.89 -3.10
N LYS A 131 7.26 -38.49 -2.44
CA LYS A 131 6.55 -39.68 -2.90
C LYS A 131 5.04 -39.47 -2.90
N VAL A 132 4.36 -40.13 -3.84
CA VAL A 132 2.90 -40.34 -3.84
C VAL A 132 2.68 -41.83 -4.06
N ASP A 133 1.87 -42.48 -3.22
CA ASP A 133 1.66 -43.94 -3.24
C ASP A 133 2.96 -44.75 -3.34
N GLU A 134 3.94 -44.40 -2.49
CA GLU A 134 5.31 -44.98 -2.46
C GLU A 134 6.16 -44.77 -3.73
N LYS A 135 5.63 -44.14 -4.77
CA LYS A 135 6.37 -43.81 -6.00
C LYS A 135 7.05 -42.46 -5.86
N VAL A 136 8.34 -42.41 -6.20
CA VAL A 136 9.11 -41.15 -6.18
C VAL A 136 8.60 -40.22 -7.29
N VAL A 137 8.10 -39.05 -6.89
CA VAL A 137 7.64 -38.00 -7.82
C VAL A 137 8.68 -36.90 -8.00
N CYS A 138 9.49 -36.62 -6.97
CA CYS A 138 10.60 -35.67 -7.04
C CYS A 138 11.75 -36.11 -6.11
N GLU A 139 12.99 -35.82 -6.50
CA GLU A 139 14.15 -35.91 -5.61
C GLU A 139 15.08 -34.72 -5.87
N ALA A 140 15.75 -34.24 -4.83
CA ALA A 140 16.70 -33.14 -4.93
C ALA A 140 17.69 -33.14 -3.77
N THR A 141 18.84 -32.51 -3.98
CA THR A 141 19.75 -32.14 -2.91
C THR A 141 19.62 -30.65 -2.62
N MET A 142 19.22 -30.31 -1.40
CA MET A 142 18.97 -28.93 -0.97
C MET A 142 20.11 -28.45 -0.08
N MET A 143 20.47 -27.19 -0.23
CA MET A 143 21.47 -26.54 0.61
C MET A 143 20.83 -25.36 1.31
N CYS A 144 20.94 -25.32 2.63
CA CYS A 144 20.46 -24.23 3.45
C CYS A 144 21.64 -23.59 4.17
N ALA A 145 21.66 -22.27 4.22
CA ALA A 145 22.71 -21.53 4.92
C ALA A 145 22.12 -20.86 6.16
N ARG A 146 22.77 -21.08 7.30
CA ARG A 146 22.60 -20.24 8.49
C ARG A 146 23.62 -19.12 8.38
N LYS A 147 23.18 -17.88 8.17
CA LYS A 147 24.07 -16.73 8.25
C LYS A 147 23.60 -15.76 9.33
N PRO A 148 24.51 -15.21 10.15
CA PRO A 148 24.23 -13.95 10.83
C PRO A 148 23.98 -12.90 9.73
N ARG A 149 22.94 -12.10 9.89
CA ARG A 149 22.61 -11.01 8.95
C ARG A 149 23.81 -10.08 8.84
N SER A 150 24.59 -10.20 7.75
CA SER A 150 25.69 -9.30 7.44
C SER A 150 25.12 -8.02 6.83
N VAL A 151 24.57 -7.16 7.69
CA VAL A 151 24.14 -5.82 7.31
C VAL A 151 24.95 -4.87 8.17
N LYS A 152 25.73 -3.99 7.52
CA LYS A 152 26.23 -2.79 8.17
C LYS A 152 25.00 -2.07 8.74
N MET A 153 24.80 -2.15 10.05
CA MET A 153 23.71 -1.45 10.73
C MET A 153 23.87 0.05 10.47
N ARG A 154 23.07 0.58 9.54
CA ARG A 154 22.58 1.95 9.67
C ARG A 154 21.62 1.95 10.87
N ALA A 155 21.64 3.03 11.64
CA ALA A 155 20.85 3.22 12.86
C ALA A 155 19.42 2.64 12.72
N ASP A 156 18.95 1.98 13.77
CA ASP A 156 17.69 1.21 13.86
C ASP A 156 16.58 1.74 12.95
N MET A 157 16.37 1.05 11.82
CA MET A 157 15.36 1.41 10.82
C MET A 157 13.94 1.28 11.41
N ILE A 158 13.75 0.41 12.41
CA ILE A 158 12.51 0.33 13.19
C ILE A 158 12.82 0.83 14.60
N ASN A 159 12.15 1.90 15.02
CA ASN A 159 12.32 2.43 16.36
C ASN A 159 11.88 1.41 17.42
N LYS A 160 12.66 1.27 18.50
CA LYS A 160 12.41 0.34 19.61
C LYS A 160 11.05 0.49 20.30
N THR A 161 10.38 1.65 20.19
CA THR A 161 9.06 1.87 20.77
C THR A 161 7.91 1.62 19.80
N ALA A 162 8.19 1.24 18.54
CA ALA A 162 7.16 0.83 17.61
C ALA A 162 6.54 -0.52 18.05
N ILE A 163 5.23 -0.65 17.87
CA ILE A 163 4.46 -1.85 18.18
C ILE A 163 4.01 -2.46 16.85
N ILE A 164 4.56 -3.62 16.50
CA ILE A 164 4.28 -4.29 15.24
C ILE A 164 3.63 -5.63 15.55
N HIS A 165 2.43 -5.84 15.02
CA HIS A 165 1.72 -7.10 15.18
C HIS A 165 2.49 -8.24 14.46
N PRO A 166 2.66 -9.43 15.08
CA PRO A 166 3.45 -10.52 14.50
C PRO A 166 2.97 -11.03 13.13
N SER A 167 1.70 -10.82 12.78
CA SER A 167 1.15 -11.21 11.48
C SER A 167 1.39 -10.19 10.35
N SER A 168 2.03 -9.07 10.65
CA SER A 168 2.34 -8.04 9.66
C SER A 168 3.72 -8.26 9.05
N ILE A 169 3.82 -7.99 7.75
CA ILE A 169 5.05 -8.17 6.98
C ILE A 169 5.68 -6.79 6.79
N ILE A 170 6.88 -6.62 7.31
CA ILE A 170 7.70 -5.42 7.12
C ILE A 170 8.94 -5.85 6.37
N GLU A 171 9.11 -5.40 5.12
CA GLU A 171 10.31 -5.67 4.36
C GLU A 171 11.53 -4.98 4.97
N GLU A 172 12.70 -5.61 4.81
CA GLU A 172 13.97 -5.00 5.19
C GLU A 172 14.22 -3.72 4.39
N GLY A 173 14.42 -2.60 5.09
CA GLY A 173 14.62 -1.28 4.50
C GLY A 173 13.54 -0.26 4.88
N ALA A 174 12.38 -0.71 5.35
CA ALA A 174 11.34 0.19 5.84
C ALA A 174 11.82 0.98 7.07
N ILE A 175 11.51 2.27 7.14
CA ILE A 175 11.81 3.16 8.26
C ILE A 175 10.55 3.38 9.08
N ILE A 176 10.55 2.97 10.35
CA ILE A 176 9.39 3.03 11.25
C ILE A 176 9.74 3.89 12.46
N GLY A 177 9.01 4.99 12.64
CA GLY A 177 9.20 5.96 13.71
C GLY A 177 8.78 5.47 15.09
N ALA A 178 9.07 6.29 16.11
CA ALA A 178 8.72 6.01 17.50
C ALA A 178 7.20 5.86 17.69
N ASN A 179 6.78 4.92 18.54
CA ASN A 179 5.39 4.69 18.93
C ASN A 179 4.43 4.39 17.75
N VAL A 180 4.95 4.09 16.56
CA VAL A 180 4.11 3.65 15.45
C VAL A 180 3.44 2.33 15.82
N HIS A 181 2.14 2.22 15.56
CA HIS A 181 1.38 1.01 15.78
C HIS A 181 0.98 0.38 14.44
N ILE A 182 1.53 -0.78 14.13
CA ILE A 182 1.17 -1.57 12.95
C ILE A 182 0.36 -2.77 13.41
N GLY A 183 -0.96 -2.70 13.27
CA GLY A 183 -1.87 -3.79 13.61
C GLY A 183 -1.80 -4.94 12.61
N PRO A 184 -2.65 -5.98 12.78
CA PRO A 184 -2.48 -7.26 12.12
C PRO A 184 -2.62 -7.23 10.60
N PHE A 185 -1.89 -8.11 9.91
CA PHE A 185 -2.00 -8.36 8.46
C PHE A 185 -1.71 -7.12 7.60
N CYS A 186 -0.89 -6.20 8.08
CA CYS A 186 -0.39 -5.10 7.26
C CYS A 186 0.83 -5.57 6.46
N TYR A 187 1.05 -4.95 5.29
CA TYR A 187 2.24 -5.12 4.48
C TYR A 187 2.93 -3.77 4.29
N ILE A 188 4.21 -3.68 4.61
CA ILE A 188 5.03 -2.47 4.49
C ILE A 188 6.28 -2.78 3.65
N GLY A 189 6.39 -2.14 2.49
CA GLY A 189 7.51 -2.31 1.58
C GLY A 189 8.81 -1.67 2.06
N SER A 190 9.93 -2.11 1.48
CA SER A 190 11.30 -1.75 1.86
C SER A 190 11.70 -0.29 1.63
N GLN A 191 10.90 0.48 0.89
CA GLN A 191 11.15 1.90 0.60
C GLN A 191 10.15 2.83 1.29
N VAL A 192 9.45 2.33 2.30
CA VAL A 192 8.45 3.08 3.05
C VAL A 192 9.07 3.70 4.29
N GLU A 193 8.73 4.97 4.55
CA GLU A 193 9.04 5.68 5.79
C GLU A 193 7.73 6.07 6.50
N ILE A 194 7.59 5.74 7.78
CA ILE A 194 6.41 6.04 8.60
C ILE A 194 6.84 6.85 9.83
N GLY A 195 6.32 8.07 9.95
CA GLY A 195 6.59 8.98 11.06
C GLY A 195 5.94 8.55 12.37
N ALA A 196 6.44 9.12 13.47
CA ALA A 196 6.07 8.75 14.84
C ALA A 196 4.55 8.82 15.12
N ASP A 197 4.08 8.02 16.08
CA ASP A 197 2.70 8.00 16.57
C ASP A 197 1.63 7.67 15.51
N THR A 198 2.04 7.32 14.28
CA THR A 198 1.13 6.87 13.22
C THR A 198 0.61 5.47 13.53
N THR A 199 -0.69 5.25 13.27
CA THR A 199 -1.35 3.96 13.48
C THR A 199 -1.89 3.41 12.16
N LEU A 200 -1.49 2.18 11.82
CA LEU A 200 -2.09 1.35 10.77
C LEU A 200 -2.95 0.29 11.46
N LYS A 201 -4.27 0.29 11.21
CA LYS A 201 -5.22 -0.53 11.98
C LYS A 201 -5.10 -2.02 11.72
N SER A 202 -5.33 -2.48 10.49
CA SER A 202 -5.13 -3.88 10.06
C SER A 202 -5.30 -3.95 8.55
N HIS A 203 -4.75 -4.96 7.86
CA HIS A 203 -4.99 -5.15 6.42
C HIS A 203 -4.65 -3.90 5.58
N VAL A 204 -3.63 -3.14 5.98
CA VAL A 204 -3.15 -1.96 5.26
C VAL A 204 -1.96 -2.37 4.40
N VAL A 205 -1.94 -1.94 3.15
CA VAL A 205 -0.80 -2.12 2.26
C VAL A 205 -0.14 -0.76 2.03
N VAL A 206 1.14 -0.65 2.35
CA VAL A 206 1.97 0.52 2.02
C VAL A 206 3.21 0.03 1.28
N ASN A 207 3.44 0.52 0.07
CA ASN A 207 4.61 0.13 -0.73
C ASN A 207 5.15 1.31 -1.56
N GLY A 208 6.11 1.03 -2.45
CA GLY A 208 6.77 2.06 -3.26
C GLY A 208 7.66 3.00 -2.43
N ASN A 209 8.18 4.04 -3.09
CA ASN A 209 8.92 5.11 -2.42
C ASN A 209 7.94 6.07 -1.75
N THR A 210 7.55 5.73 -0.52
CA THR A 210 6.43 6.36 0.17
C THR A 210 6.86 6.89 1.53
N LYS A 211 6.64 8.18 1.77
CA LYS A 211 6.86 8.82 3.07
C LYS A 211 5.53 9.20 3.67
N ILE A 212 5.29 8.78 4.92
CA ILE A 212 4.12 9.12 5.72
C ILE A 212 4.61 9.86 6.97
N GLY A 213 4.02 11.00 7.27
CA GLY A 213 4.34 11.81 8.44
C GLY A 213 3.85 11.20 9.75
N TRP A 214 3.74 12.05 10.78
CA TRP A 214 3.43 11.61 12.15
C TRP A 214 1.93 11.69 12.49
N ASN A 215 1.53 10.89 13.48
CA ASN A 215 0.18 10.85 14.05
C ASN A 215 -0.95 10.66 13.01
N ASN A 216 -0.69 9.92 11.94
CA ASN A 216 -1.71 9.54 10.98
C ASN A 216 -2.53 8.35 11.51
N GLN A 217 -3.81 8.28 11.15
CA GLN A 217 -4.69 7.13 11.46
C GLN A 217 -5.17 6.49 10.16
N ILE A 218 -4.67 5.28 9.89
CA ILE A 218 -4.88 4.57 8.62
C ILE A 218 -5.69 3.31 8.89
N PHE A 219 -6.89 3.26 8.31
CA PHE A 219 -7.88 2.22 8.56
C PHE A 219 -7.73 1.03 7.60
N GLN A 220 -8.51 -0.03 7.84
CA GLN A 220 -8.40 -1.29 7.13
C GLN A 220 -8.67 -1.20 5.62
N PHE A 221 -7.97 -2.05 4.87
CA PHE A 221 -8.07 -2.16 3.40
C PHE A 221 -7.58 -0.91 2.64
N VAL A 222 -6.89 0.01 3.33
CA VAL A 222 -6.23 1.15 2.69
C VAL A 222 -4.99 0.68 1.94
N THR A 223 -4.82 1.20 0.72
CA THR A 223 -3.66 0.94 -0.15
C THR A 223 -2.95 2.25 -0.47
N ILE A 224 -1.68 2.37 -0.09
CA ILE A 224 -0.87 3.59 -0.24
C ILE A 224 0.43 3.28 -0.97
N GLY A 225 0.78 4.13 -1.93
CA GLY A 225 2.04 4.02 -2.67
C GLY A 225 2.01 3.02 -3.80
N GLU A 226 0.86 2.37 -4.05
CA GLU A 226 0.72 1.36 -5.10
C GLU A 226 0.91 1.95 -6.51
N ILE A 227 1.20 1.05 -7.46
CA ILE A 227 1.23 1.33 -8.89
C ILE A 227 -0.04 2.09 -9.30
N ASN A 228 0.16 3.18 -10.03
CA ASN A 228 -0.95 3.96 -10.55
C ASN A 228 -1.59 3.32 -11.78
N GLN A 229 -2.74 3.87 -12.17
CA GLN A 229 -3.55 3.36 -13.28
C GLN A 229 -3.29 4.10 -14.61
N ASP A 230 -2.24 4.93 -14.70
CA ASP A 230 -1.86 5.53 -15.98
C ASP A 230 -1.24 4.45 -16.87
N LEU A 231 -1.82 4.24 -18.06
CA LEU A 231 -1.33 3.27 -19.03
C LEU A 231 0.12 3.53 -19.49
N LYS A 232 0.63 4.75 -19.28
CA LYS A 232 2.00 5.13 -19.62
C LYS A 232 3.02 4.71 -18.56
N TYR A 233 2.61 4.36 -17.34
CA TYR A 233 3.54 3.98 -16.27
C TYR A 233 4.19 2.62 -16.55
N GLN A 234 5.51 2.53 -16.39
CA GLN A 234 6.34 1.37 -16.75
C GLN A 234 7.14 0.82 -15.55
N GLY A 235 6.76 1.16 -14.32
CA GLY A 235 7.43 0.68 -13.12
C GLY A 235 8.50 1.62 -12.57
N GLU A 236 8.53 2.87 -13.00
CA GLU A 236 9.52 3.85 -12.55
C GLU A 236 9.40 4.14 -11.04
N PRO A 237 10.50 4.46 -10.34
CA PRO A 237 10.50 4.62 -8.88
C PRO A 237 9.92 5.98 -8.44
N THR A 238 8.65 6.22 -8.76
CA THR A 238 7.91 7.44 -8.39
C THR A 238 7.41 7.36 -6.95
N ARG A 239 6.96 8.51 -6.44
CA ARG A 239 6.84 8.75 -4.99
C ARG A 239 5.42 9.04 -4.52
N VAL A 240 5.21 8.81 -3.23
CA VAL A 240 4.10 9.36 -2.44
C VAL A 240 4.66 10.07 -1.21
N GLU A 241 4.15 11.27 -0.92
CA GLU A 241 4.39 11.98 0.33
C GLU A 241 3.06 12.31 1.01
N ILE A 242 2.87 11.85 2.25
CA ILE A 242 1.73 12.16 3.11
C ILE A 242 2.24 12.88 4.34
N GLY A 243 1.63 14.01 4.68
CA GLY A 243 1.94 14.77 5.88
C GLY A 243 1.43 14.11 7.16
N ASP A 244 0.91 14.93 8.07
CA ASP A 244 0.67 14.56 9.46
C ASP A 244 -0.80 14.63 9.82
N ARG A 245 -1.22 13.87 10.85
CA ARG A 245 -2.57 13.97 11.45
C ARG A 245 -3.72 13.72 10.47
N ASN A 246 -3.45 13.02 9.37
CA ASN A 246 -4.48 12.63 8.43
C ASN A 246 -5.27 11.42 8.98
N ARG A 247 -6.57 11.40 8.70
CA ARG A 247 -7.45 10.25 8.94
C ARG A 247 -7.82 9.64 7.60
N ILE A 248 -7.24 8.49 7.29
CA ILE A 248 -7.39 7.79 6.01
C ILE A 248 -8.26 6.55 6.25
N ARG A 249 -9.52 6.65 5.84
CA ARG A 249 -10.57 5.68 6.13
C ARG A 249 -10.51 4.46 5.20
N GLU A 250 -11.37 3.51 5.50
CA GLU A 250 -11.41 2.18 4.90
C GLU A 250 -11.40 2.23 3.37
N SER A 251 -10.65 1.31 2.74
CA SER A 251 -10.58 1.17 1.27
C SER A 251 -10.11 2.41 0.50
N CYS A 252 -9.50 3.42 1.15
CA CYS A 252 -8.87 4.51 0.41
C CYS A 252 -7.70 3.98 -0.44
N THR A 253 -7.54 4.56 -1.63
CA THR A 253 -6.42 4.27 -2.53
C THR A 253 -5.64 5.56 -2.82
N ILE A 254 -4.33 5.51 -2.61
CA ILE A 254 -3.41 6.63 -2.89
C ILE A 254 -2.27 6.09 -3.74
N HIS A 255 -2.24 6.43 -5.02
CA HIS A 255 -1.26 5.88 -5.96
C HIS A 255 -0.07 6.80 -6.15
N ARG A 256 1.09 6.20 -6.44
CA ARG A 256 2.34 6.93 -6.74
C ARG A 256 2.21 7.76 -8.02
N GLY A 257 3.04 8.80 -8.14
CA GLY A 257 3.07 9.65 -9.33
C GLY A 257 3.53 8.94 -10.62
N THR A 258 3.63 9.70 -11.70
CA THR A 258 4.21 9.30 -12.99
C THR A 258 5.41 10.19 -13.31
N LEU A 259 6.44 9.71 -14.01
CA LEU A 259 7.58 10.58 -14.36
C LEU A 259 7.14 11.82 -15.16
N GLN A 260 6.15 11.64 -16.03
CA GLN A 260 5.58 12.69 -16.87
C GLN A 260 4.82 13.74 -16.05
N GLY A 261 4.22 13.33 -14.93
CA GLY A 261 3.47 14.19 -14.01
C GLY A 261 4.29 14.84 -12.90
N GLY A 262 5.60 14.63 -12.85
CA GLY A 262 6.50 15.13 -11.80
C GLY A 262 6.91 14.08 -10.76
N GLY A 263 6.37 12.87 -10.86
CA GLY A 263 6.82 11.69 -10.12
C GLY A 263 6.45 11.68 -8.65
N LEU A 264 5.45 12.48 -8.24
CA LEU A 264 5.05 12.63 -6.84
C LEU A 264 3.55 12.87 -6.72
N THR A 265 2.88 11.99 -5.97
CA THR A 265 1.57 12.29 -5.37
C THR A 265 1.78 12.82 -3.96
N LYS A 266 1.20 13.98 -3.63
CA LYS A 266 1.43 14.67 -2.35
C LYS A 266 0.13 14.96 -1.62
N ILE A 267 0.10 14.68 -0.32
CA ILE A 267 -1.00 14.98 0.59
C ILE A 267 -0.45 15.72 1.80
N GLY A 268 -1.05 16.86 2.16
CA GLY A 268 -0.67 17.66 3.33
C GLY A 268 -1.10 17.06 4.66
N HIS A 269 -1.55 17.93 5.57
CA HIS A 269 -1.83 17.62 6.96
C HIS A 269 -3.32 17.74 7.30
N ASP A 270 -3.73 17.09 8.39
CA ASP A 270 -5.05 17.27 9.01
C ASP A 270 -6.24 16.97 8.07
N ASN A 271 -6.02 16.14 7.05
CA ASN A 271 -7.07 15.78 6.09
C ASN A 271 -7.95 14.63 6.61
N LEU A 272 -9.20 14.59 6.14
CA LEU A 272 -10.10 13.45 6.31
C LEU A 272 -10.43 12.86 4.94
N LEU A 273 -9.87 11.68 4.66
CA LEU A 273 -10.18 10.90 3.46
C LEU A 273 -11.17 9.82 3.88
N MET A 274 -12.43 9.95 3.51
CA MET A 274 -13.49 9.02 3.90
C MET A 274 -13.50 7.76 3.02
N VAL A 275 -14.35 6.80 3.38
CA VAL A 275 -14.34 5.43 2.83
C VAL A 275 -14.30 5.42 1.30
N ASN A 276 -13.40 4.61 0.74
CA ASN A 276 -13.23 4.42 -0.70
C ASN A 276 -12.93 5.72 -1.47
N THR A 277 -12.24 6.67 -0.83
CA THR A 277 -11.66 7.81 -1.55
C THR A 277 -10.52 7.34 -2.45
N HIS A 278 -10.47 7.85 -3.68
CA HIS A 278 -9.39 7.58 -4.63
C HIS A 278 -8.58 8.85 -4.91
N ILE A 279 -7.26 8.75 -4.69
CA ILE A 279 -6.26 9.75 -5.05
C ILE A 279 -5.36 9.14 -6.13
N ALA A 280 -5.58 9.57 -7.37
CA ALA A 280 -4.78 9.13 -8.51
C ALA A 280 -3.33 9.65 -8.46
N HIS A 281 -2.56 9.27 -9.48
CA HIS A 281 -1.19 9.73 -9.65
C HIS A 281 -1.09 11.25 -9.75
N ASP A 282 0.01 11.79 -9.23
CA ASP A 282 0.43 13.19 -9.39
C ASP A 282 -0.55 14.22 -8.80
N CYS A 283 -1.49 13.77 -7.96
CA CYS A 283 -2.37 14.68 -7.24
C CYS A 283 -1.60 15.45 -6.16
N VAL A 284 -2.04 16.68 -5.90
CA VAL A 284 -1.51 17.52 -4.81
C VAL A 284 -2.67 17.98 -3.95
N LEU A 285 -2.75 17.45 -2.73
CA LEU A 285 -3.72 17.84 -1.72
C LEU A 285 -3.03 18.70 -0.67
N GLY A 286 -3.64 19.84 -0.35
CA GLY A 286 -3.25 20.70 0.76
C GLY A 286 -3.65 20.13 2.12
N ASN A 287 -4.05 21.03 3.01
CA ASN A 287 -4.33 20.75 4.42
C ASN A 287 -5.81 20.90 4.75
N TYR A 288 -6.27 20.22 5.80
CA TYR A 288 -7.65 20.32 6.30
C TYR A 288 -8.74 20.02 5.25
N CYS A 289 -8.39 19.29 4.20
CA CYS A 289 -9.31 18.87 3.16
C CYS A 289 -10.20 17.73 3.66
N ILE A 290 -11.41 17.65 3.10
CA ILE A 290 -12.32 16.52 3.33
C ILE A 290 -12.71 15.95 1.98
N ILE A 291 -12.48 14.66 1.78
CA ILE A 291 -13.03 13.93 0.64
C ILE A 291 -13.99 12.91 1.20
N ALA A 292 -15.28 13.10 0.93
CA ALA A 292 -16.33 12.23 1.43
C ALA A 292 -16.37 10.89 0.67
N ASN A 293 -17.20 9.96 1.15
CA ASN A 293 -17.21 8.58 0.67
C ASN A 293 -17.27 8.50 -0.85
N ASN A 294 -16.45 7.64 -1.45
CA ASN A 294 -16.35 7.46 -2.90
C ASN A 294 -15.94 8.72 -3.70
N GLY A 295 -15.40 9.75 -3.04
CA GLY A 295 -14.81 10.89 -3.72
C GLY A 295 -13.59 10.46 -4.52
N THR A 296 -13.55 10.79 -5.81
CA THR A 296 -12.54 10.28 -6.74
C THR A 296 -11.83 11.43 -7.43
N LEU A 297 -10.51 11.51 -7.28
CA LEU A 297 -9.67 12.47 -7.98
C LEU A 297 -8.96 11.77 -9.14
N GLY A 298 -9.12 12.29 -10.36
CA GLY A 298 -8.34 11.87 -11.51
C GLY A 298 -6.88 12.31 -11.43
N GLY A 299 -6.04 11.85 -12.35
CA GLY A 299 -4.61 12.17 -12.36
C GLY A 299 -4.32 13.67 -12.37
N HIS A 300 -3.26 14.11 -11.69
CA HIS A 300 -2.80 15.51 -11.66
C HIS A 300 -3.77 16.53 -11.04
N VAL A 301 -4.80 16.08 -10.31
CA VAL A 301 -5.73 17.00 -9.64
C VAL A 301 -5.05 17.73 -8.49
N LYS A 302 -5.32 19.04 -8.37
CA LYS A 302 -4.91 19.85 -7.22
C LYS A 302 -6.12 20.18 -6.34
N LEU A 303 -5.97 19.98 -5.04
CA LEU A 303 -6.99 20.28 -4.04
C LEU A 303 -6.36 21.18 -2.97
N ASP A 304 -6.73 22.45 -2.97
CA ASP A 304 -6.16 23.43 -2.04
C ASP A 304 -6.76 23.30 -0.63
N ASP A 305 -6.10 23.97 0.32
CA ASP A 305 -6.45 23.93 1.73
C ASP A 305 -7.95 24.13 1.99
N TYR A 306 -8.47 23.32 2.92
CA TYR A 306 -9.85 23.34 3.39
C TYR A 306 -10.94 23.04 2.34
N ALA A 307 -10.57 22.60 1.13
CA ALA A 307 -11.55 22.20 0.15
C ALA A 307 -12.29 20.91 0.58
N ILE A 308 -13.56 20.82 0.23
CA ILE A 308 -14.43 19.68 0.53
C ILE A 308 -14.97 19.11 -0.78
N ILE A 309 -14.76 17.81 -0.98
CA ILE A 309 -15.35 17.03 -2.07
C ILE A 309 -16.47 16.17 -1.50
N GLY A 310 -17.71 16.41 -1.93
CA GLY A 310 -18.89 15.65 -1.54
C GLY A 310 -18.83 14.18 -1.97
N GLY A 311 -19.66 13.35 -1.34
CA GLY A 311 -19.64 11.90 -1.57
C GLY A 311 -20.06 11.55 -3.00
N MET A 312 -19.46 10.50 -3.56
CA MET A 312 -19.68 10.04 -4.94
C MET A 312 -19.41 11.11 -6.01
N SER A 313 -18.60 12.12 -5.68
CA SER A 313 -18.18 13.13 -6.65
C SER A 313 -16.84 12.74 -7.29
N ALA A 314 -16.71 13.05 -8.59
CA ALA A 314 -15.50 12.81 -9.36
C ALA A 314 -14.91 14.14 -9.86
N VAL A 315 -13.59 14.28 -9.77
CA VAL A 315 -12.84 15.42 -10.29
C VAL A 315 -11.97 14.96 -11.45
N HIS A 316 -12.19 15.51 -12.63
CA HIS A 316 -11.50 15.09 -13.84
C HIS A 316 -10.02 15.52 -13.83
N GLN A 317 -9.15 14.74 -14.50
CA GLN A 317 -7.69 14.91 -14.49
C GLN A 317 -7.20 16.36 -14.74
N PHE A 318 -6.17 16.83 -14.05
CA PHE A 318 -5.64 18.22 -14.15
C PHE A 318 -6.54 19.35 -13.61
N CYS A 319 -7.76 19.07 -13.13
CA CYS A 319 -8.58 20.10 -12.50
C CYS A 319 -7.94 20.62 -11.20
N GLN A 320 -8.13 21.91 -10.94
CA GLN A 320 -7.76 22.58 -9.69
C GLN A 320 -9.02 22.94 -8.90
N ILE A 321 -9.04 22.55 -7.63
CA ILE A 321 -10.12 22.86 -6.70
C ILE A 321 -9.56 23.83 -5.65
N GLY A 322 -9.97 25.09 -5.75
CA GLY A 322 -9.42 26.19 -4.98
C GLY A 322 -9.71 26.12 -3.47
N ALA A 323 -8.96 26.92 -2.71
CA ALA A 323 -9.04 26.89 -1.25
C ALA A 323 -10.46 27.15 -0.75
N HIS A 324 -10.86 26.46 0.31
CA HIS A 324 -12.17 26.58 0.96
C HIS A 324 -13.40 26.26 0.08
N VAL A 325 -13.22 25.68 -1.10
CA VAL A 325 -14.32 25.22 -1.97
C VAL A 325 -15.16 24.16 -1.27
N MET A 326 -16.44 24.10 -1.63
CA MET A 326 -17.30 22.96 -1.31
C MET A 326 -17.96 22.43 -2.58
N VAL A 327 -17.58 21.22 -2.99
CA VAL A 327 -18.26 20.49 -4.05
C VAL A 327 -19.36 19.64 -3.42
N GLY A 328 -20.60 19.79 -3.89
CA GLY A 328 -21.74 18.97 -3.47
C GLY A 328 -21.53 17.48 -3.78
N GLY A 329 -22.29 16.61 -3.13
CA GLY A 329 -22.29 15.18 -3.45
C GLY A 329 -22.78 14.90 -4.87
N CYS A 330 -22.47 13.71 -5.38
CA CYS A 330 -22.89 13.21 -6.69
C CYS A 330 -22.58 14.19 -7.85
N SER A 331 -21.44 14.88 -7.79
CA SER A 331 -21.05 15.90 -8.76
C SER A 331 -19.89 15.44 -9.65
N GLY A 332 -19.88 15.89 -10.90
CA GLY A 332 -18.78 15.67 -11.85
C GLY A 332 -18.08 16.99 -12.15
N VAL A 333 -16.87 17.20 -11.62
CA VAL A 333 -16.11 18.43 -11.83
C VAL A 333 -15.21 18.28 -13.05
N ALA A 334 -15.57 18.99 -14.12
CA ALA A 334 -14.87 18.95 -15.41
C ALA A 334 -13.98 20.17 -15.67
N GLN A 335 -13.99 21.20 -14.83
CA GLN A 335 -13.17 22.41 -14.96
C GLN A 335 -12.70 22.90 -13.59
N ASP A 336 -11.82 23.90 -13.55
CA ASP A 336 -11.28 24.42 -12.30
C ASP A 336 -12.37 25.12 -11.48
N VAL A 337 -12.35 24.93 -10.15
CA VAL A 337 -13.30 25.54 -9.22
C VAL A 337 -12.59 26.61 -8.42
N PRO A 338 -12.89 27.91 -8.63
CA PRO A 338 -12.19 28.97 -7.94
C PRO A 338 -12.36 28.93 -6.42
N PRO A 339 -11.40 29.45 -5.63
CA PRO A 339 -11.47 29.51 -4.19
C PRO A 339 -12.80 30.05 -3.67
N TYR A 340 -13.20 29.56 -2.51
CA TYR A 340 -14.40 29.96 -1.78
C TYR A 340 -15.73 29.58 -2.43
N VAL A 341 -15.75 28.98 -3.63
CA VAL A 341 -16.99 28.69 -4.37
C VAL A 341 -17.66 27.41 -3.85
N ILE A 342 -18.99 27.40 -3.86
CA ILE A 342 -19.78 26.17 -3.80
C ILE A 342 -20.03 25.69 -5.23
N ALA A 343 -19.73 24.43 -5.55
CA ALA A 343 -19.98 23.85 -6.86
C ALA A 343 -20.84 22.59 -6.72
N GLN A 344 -21.76 22.34 -7.67
CA GLN A 344 -22.59 21.14 -7.64
C GLN A 344 -23.08 20.78 -9.06
N GLY A 345 -23.35 19.50 -9.29
CA GLY A 345 -23.96 19.00 -10.53
C GLY A 345 -22.99 18.19 -11.38
N ASN A 346 -23.46 17.72 -12.54
CA ASN A 346 -22.68 16.93 -13.48
C ASN A 346 -22.99 17.37 -14.93
N HIS A 347 -22.13 18.17 -15.58
CA HIS A 347 -20.91 18.79 -15.03
C HIS A 347 -21.23 19.87 -13.98
N ALA A 348 -20.35 20.04 -12.99
CA ALA A 348 -20.57 20.94 -11.86
C ALA A 348 -20.53 22.41 -12.26
N THR A 349 -21.47 23.20 -11.72
CA THR A 349 -21.58 24.65 -11.92
C THR A 349 -21.52 25.40 -10.59
N PRO A 350 -21.21 26.71 -10.56
CA PRO A 350 -21.05 27.48 -9.32
C PRO A 350 -22.40 27.92 -8.71
N TYR A 351 -22.57 27.67 -7.42
CA TYR A 351 -23.75 27.99 -6.59
C TYR A 351 -23.42 28.99 -5.48
N GLY A 352 -22.64 30.03 -5.80
CA GLY A 352 -22.30 31.09 -4.85
C GLY A 352 -21.06 30.80 -4.01
N VAL A 353 -20.93 31.55 -2.92
CA VAL A 353 -19.78 31.49 -2.00
C VAL A 353 -20.09 30.59 -0.80
N ASN A 354 -19.10 29.82 -0.35
CA ASN A 354 -19.12 28.98 0.85
C ASN A 354 -19.08 29.80 2.15
N ILE A 355 -20.07 30.67 2.35
CA ILE A 355 -20.12 31.61 3.47
C ILE A 355 -20.08 30.90 4.82
N GLU A 356 -20.82 29.80 4.99
CA GLU A 356 -20.86 29.08 6.26
C GLU A 356 -19.52 28.39 6.56
N GLY A 357 -18.85 27.82 5.55
CA GLY A 357 -17.50 27.27 5.70
C GLY A 357 -16.50 28.34 6.14
N LEU A 358 -16.57 29.54 5.55
CA LEU A 358 -15.67 30.64 5.89
C LEU A 358 -15.93 31.21 7.30
N LYS A 359 -17.19 31.38 7.70
CA LYS A 359 -17.54 31.81 9.07
C LYS A 359 -17.01 30.85 10.13
N ARG A 360 -17.18 29.53 9.92
CA ARG A 360 -16.67 28.50 10.83
C ARG A 360 -15.15 28.51 10.95
N ARG A 361 -14.46 29.04 9.96
CA ARG A 361 -12.99 29.18 9.91
C ARG A 361 -12.51 30.57 10.36
N GLY A 362 -13.39 31.39 10.93
CA GLY A 362 -13.02 32.66 11.55
C GLY A 362 -12.81 33.83 10.59
N PHE A 363 -13.32 33.76 9.35
CA PHE A 363 -13.25 34.90 8.43
C PHE A 363 -14.12 36.06 8.94
N ASP A 364 -13.53 37.25 9.01
CA ASP A 364 -14.22 38.47 9.42
C ASP A 364 -15.23 38.97 8.37
N LYS A 365 -16.08 39.93 8.78
CA LYS A 365 -17.14 40.47 7.91
C LYS A 365 -16.58 41.16 6.66
N GLU A 366 -15.44 41.83 6.76
CA GLU A 366 -14.80 42.56 5.67
C GLU A 366 -14.30 41.60 4.60
N SER A 367 -13.63 40.52 5.01
CA SER A 367 -13.18 39.41 4.17
C SER A 367 -14.36 38.74 3.47
N LEU A 368 -15.42 38.41 4.20
CA LEU A 368 -16.63 37.82 3.61
C LEU A 368 -17.28 38.75 2.57
N HIS A 369 -17.30 40.06 2.82
CA HIS A 369 -17.81 41.05 1.88
C HIS A 369 -16.95 41.12 0.61
N ALA A 370 -15.62 41.19 0.77
CA ALA A 370 -14.67 41.21 -0.34
C ALA A 370 -14.80 39.97 -1.24
N ILE A 371 -14.85 38.77 -0.64
CA ILE A 371 -15.01 37.51 -1.37
C ILE A 371 -16.34 37.48 -2.15
N ARG A 372 -17.45 37.96 -1.56
CA ARG A 372 -18.75 38.03 -2.25
C ARG A 372 -18.72 38.99 -3.43
N ASN A 373 -18.04 40.12 -3.30
CA ASN A 373 -17.91 41.07 -4.41
C ASN A 373 -17.03 40.49 -5.52
N ALA A 374 -15.94 39.82 -5.16
CA ALA A 374 -15.08 39.13 -6.11
C ALA A 374 -15.83 38.03 -6.89
N TYR A 375 -16.67 37.24 -6.22
CA TYR A 375 -17.56 36.28 -6.88
C TYR A 375 -18.51 36.95 -7.88
N LYS A 376 -19.09 38.10 -7.53
CA LYS A 376 -20.00 38.84 -8.43
C LYS A 376 -19.26 39.34 -9.67
N ILE A 377 -18.04 39.88 -9.50
CA ILE A 377 -17.19 40.30 -10.62
C ILE A 377 -16.98 39.13 -11.59
N LEU A 378 -16.65 37.95 -11.05
CA LEU A 378 -16.34 36.76 -11.85
C LEU A 378 -17.56 36.15 -12.58
N TYR A 379 -18.74 36.16 -11.95
CA TYR A 379 -19.90 35.37 -12.42
C TYR A 379 -21.18 36.14 -12.71
N ARG A 380 -21.32 37.38 -12.23
CA ARG A 380 -22.60 38.11 -12.25
C ARG A 380 -22.54 39.47 -12.95
N CYS A 381 -21.35 40.04 -13.14
CA CYS A 381 -21.18 41.36 -13.77
C CYS A 381 -21.18 41.33 -15.31
N GLY A 382 -21.38 40.18 -15.95
CA GLY A 382 -21.40 40.06 -17.42
C GLY A 382 -20.04 40.28 -18.10
N LYS A 383 -18.96 40.38 -17.32
CA LYS A 383 -17.59 40.54 -17.82
C LYS A 383 -17.08 39.24 -18.42
N THR A 384 -16.21 39.37 -19.42
CA THR A 384 -15.38 38.25 -19.87
C THR A 384 -14.44 37.81 -18.75
N LEU A 385 -13.89 36.59 -18.86
CA LEU A 385 -12.97 36.08 -17.84
C LEU A 385 -11.71 36.96 -17.71
N ASP A 386 -11.18 37.48 -18.82
CA ASP A 386 -9.98 38.30 -18.82
C ASP A 386 -10.22 39.68 -18.19
N GLU A 387 -11.35 40.32 -18.48
CA GLU A 387 -11.74 41.58 -17.83
C GLU A 387 -11.94 41.39 -16.32
N ALA A 388 -12.61 40.30 -15.91
CA ALA A 388 -12.78 39.97 -14.51
C ALA A 388 -11.42 39.69 -13.82
N ARG A 389 -10.50 38.99 -14.49
CA ARG A 389 -9.15 38.71 -13.96
C ARG A 389 -8.40 40.01 -13.70
N GLN A 390 -8.35 40.93 -14.66
CA GLN A 390 -7.63 42.20 -14.51
C GLN A 390 -8.15 43.03 -13.33
N GLU A 391 -9.47 43.11 -13.16
CA GLU A 391 -10.06 43.82 -12.02
C GLU A 391 -9.74 43.13 -10.68
N LEU A 392 -9.83 41.79 -10.63
CA LEU A 392 -9.54 41.02 -9.43
C LEU A 392 -8.07 41.12 -9.01
N VAL A 393 -7.13 41.23 -9.95
CA VAL A 393 -5.71 41.48 -9.65
C VAL A 393 -5.54 42.81 -8.92
N VAL A 394 -6.12 43.89 -9.44
CA VAL A 394 -6.05 45.22 -8.81
C VAL A 394 -6.70 45.24 -7.43
N LEU A 395 -7.82 44.53 -7.25
CA LEU A 395 -8.44 44.37 -5.93
C LEU A 395 -7.60 43.51 -4.98
N GLY A 396 -6.91 42.50 -5.52
CA GLY A 396 -6.01 41.61 -4.80
C GLY A 396 -4.82 42.33 -4.17
N GLU A 397 -4.32 43.41 -4.79
CA GLU A 397 -3.26 44.26 -4.22
C GLU A 397 -3.64 44.85 -2.85
N LYS A 398 -4.94 45.05 -2.61
CA LYS A 398 -5.48 45.68 -1.40
C LYS A 398 -6.14 44.69 -0.45
N ASN A 399 -6.47 43.49 -0.90
CA ASN A 399 -7.18 42.50 -0.10
C ASN A 399 -6.62 41.08 -0.31
N LYS A 400 -6.05 40.51 0.76
CA LYS A 400 -5.47 39.16 0.77
C LYS A 400 -6.41 38.07 0.26
N GLN A 401 -7.70 38.14 0.58
CA GLN A 401 -8.66 37.10 0.18
C GLN A 401 -8.98 37.17 -1.31
N VAL A 402 -9.05 38.39 -1.86
CA VAL A 402 -9.21 38.57 -3.30
C VAL A 402 -7.92 38.16 -4.03
N LYS A 403 -6.75 38.39 -3.42
CA LYS A 403 -5.46 37.94 -3.97
C LYS A 403 -5.40 36.42 -4.17
N ILE A 404 -5.89 35.63 -3.22
CA ILE A 404 -5.95 34.16 -3.36
C ILE A 404 -6.78 33.76 -4.60
N LEU A 405 -7.91 34.44 -4.84
CA LEU A 405 -8.72 34.20 -6.04
C LEU A 405 -7.99 34.64 -7.32
N SER A 406 -7.36 35.82 -7.35
CA SER A 406 -6.65 36.29 -8.54
C SER A 406 -5.47 35.39 -8.90
N ASP A 407 -4.67 34.99 -7.90
CA ASP A 407 -3.51 34.11 -8.08
C ASP A 407 -3.97 32.73 -8.61
N PHE A 408 -5.11 32.22 -8.13
CA PHE A 408 -5.72 31.00 -8.69
C PHE A 408 -6.12 31.16 -10.15
N LEU A 409 -6.76 32.28 -10.52
CA LEU A 409 -7.22 32.52 -11.89
C LEU A 409 -6.06 32.68 -12.88
N GLU A 410 -4.90 33.16 -12.43
CA GLU A 410 -3.66 33.19 -13.20
C GLU A 410 -3.11 31.78 -13.41
N ASN A 411 -3.08 30.95 -12.37
CA ASN A 411 -2.63 29.56 -12.47
C ASN A 411 -3.57 28.68 -13.30
N SER A 412 -4.89 28.88 -13.20
CA SER A 412 -5.90 28.18 -14.00
C SER A 412 -5.81 28.53 -15.48
N ALA A 413 -5.41 29.75 -15.82
CA ALA A 413 -5.16 30.13 -17.22
C ALA A 413 -4.07 29.27 -17.88
N GLN A 414 -3.12 28.75 -17.08
CA GLN A 414 -2.04 27.88 -17.55
C GLN A 414 -2.47 26.41 -17.67
N SER A 415 -3.56 25.99 -17.01
CA SER A 415 -4.03 24.59 -16.97
C SER A 415 -4.84 24.17 -18.21
N ASN A 416 -5.26 25.13 -19.04
CA ASN A 416 -6.17 24.96 -20.19
C ASN A 416 -7.55 24.35 -19.87
N ARG A 417 -7.91 24.11 -18.60
CA ARG A 417 -9.24 23.59 -18.23
C ARG A 417 -10.30 24.69 -18.15
N GLY A 418 -9.88 25.93 -17.92
CA GLY A 418 -10.78 27.04 -17.61
C GLY A 418 -11.50 26.83 -16.27
N ILE A 419 -12.38 27.77 -15.92
CA ILE A 419 -13.19 27.70 -14.69
C ILE A 419 -14.62 27.23 -14.97
N ILE A 420 -15.26 26.58 -14.00
CA ILE A 420 -16.70 26.25 -14.06
C ILE A 420 -17.54 27.52 -14.25
N ARG A 421 -18.69 27.44 -14.93
CA ARG A 421 -19.63 28.55 -15.13
C ARG A 421 -21.07 28.17 -14.91
#